data_AF-A0A7S3RVY3-F1
#
_entry.id   AF-A0A7S3RVY3-F1
#
_cell.length_a   1.000
_cell.length_b   1.000
_cell.length_c   1.000
_cell.angle_alpha   90.00
_cell.angle_beta   90.00
_cell.angle_gamma   90.00
#
_symmetry.space_group_name_H-M   'P 1'
#
loop_
_entity.id
_entity.type
_entity.pdbx_description
1 polymer ?
#
loop_
_entity_poly.entity_id
_entity_poly.type
_entity_poly.pdbx_seq_one_letter_code
_entity_poly.pdbx_strand_id
1 'polypeptide(L)'
;RHAVPGFENAKLRNFAMTVGARDSRKIVGRHNLSGDDVCNQGRFEDAVGIFPEFVDGYNILILPTTGRFFQIPYGCIVPEKVDNLLVAGRAVAGDRVSHAAMRNMMACTVTGQGA
;
A
#
# COMPACT_ATOMS: atom_id res chain seq x y z
N ARG A 1 9.59 -5.53 34.26
CA ARG A 1 8.71 -4.47 34.83
C ARG A 1 8.30 -3.54 33.69
N HIS A 2 7.15 -3.68 33.05
CA HIS A 2 6.76 -2.70 32.03
C HIS A 2 5.25 -2.49 32.02
N ALA A 3 4.71 -1.96 33.13
CA ALA A 3 3.47 -1.22 33.05
C ALA A 3 3.84 0.22 32.66
N VAL A 4 3.17 0.78 31.66
CA VAL A 4 3.25 2.22 31.36
C VAL A 4 2.33 2.91 32.38
N PRO A 5 2.87 3.73 33.31
CA PRO A 5 2.05 4.43 34.30
C PRO A 5 1.07 5.40 33.62
N GLY A 6 -0.12 5.58 34.20
CA GLY A 6 -1.18 6.47 33.68
C GLY A 6 -2.35 5.77 32.97
N PHE A 7 -2.27 4.45 32.75
CA PHE A 7 -3.34 3.65 32.13
C PHE A 7 -4.08 2.76 33.14
N GLU A 8 -3.95 3.00 34.44
CA GLU A 8 -4.50 2.17 35.52
C GLU A 8 -6.04 2.06 35.46
N ASN A 9 -6.69 3.09 34.93
CA ASN A 9 -8.15 3.15 34.76
C ASN A 9 -8.59 2.96 33.30
N ALA A 10 -7.68 2.66 32.38
CA ALA A 10 -8.03 2.47 30.97
C ALA A 10 -8.88 1.20 30.79
N LYS A 11 -9.94 1.31 29.99
CA LYS A 11 -10.85 0.21 29.67
C LYS A 11 -11.02 0.11 28.17
N LEU A 12 -11.15 -1.11 27.66
CA LEU A 12 -11.54 -1.34 26.28
C LEU A 12 -12.96 -0.79 26.08
N ARG A 13 -13.10 0.28 25.28
CA ARG A 13 -14.41 0.87 24.99
C ARG A 13 -15.16 0.11 23.91
N ASN A 14 -14.47 -0.25 22.84
CA ASN A 14 -15.04 -0.97 21.71
C ASN A 14 -13.94 -1.65 20.92
N PHE A 15 -14.31 -2.68 20.18
CA PHE A 15 -13.47 -3.30 19.16
C PHE A 15 -14.32 -3.58 17.91
N ALA A 16 -13.68 -3.85 16.77
CA ALA A 16 -14.41 -4.15 15.56
C ALA A 16 -15.18 -5.48 15.74
N MET A 17 -16.51 -5.43 15.57
CA MET A 17 -17.37 -6.63 15.64
C MET A 17 -17.35 -7.46 14.35
N THR A 18 -16.61 -7.00 13.33
CA THR A 18 -16.50 -7.66 12.02
C THR A 18 -15.05 -7.80 11.61
N VAL A 19 -14.73 -8.92 10.96
CA VAL A 19 -13.42 -9.14 10.35
C VAL A 19 -13.28 -8.27 9.10
N GLY A 20 -12.27 -7.40 9.08
CA GLY A 20 -11.93 -6.60 7.90
C GLY A 20 -11.13 -7.40 6.87
N ALA A 21 -11.43 -7.21 5.58
CA ALA A 21 -10.64 -7.78 4.49
C ALA A 21 -9.42 -6.89 4.17
N ARG A 22 -8.21 -7.45 4.28
CA ARG A 22 -6.95 -6.73 3.96
C ARG A 22 -6.50 -6.91 2.51
N ASP A 23 -6.97 -7.94 1.83
CA ASP A 23 -6.65 -8.23 0.42
C ASP A 23 -7.89 -8.61 -0.38
N SER A 24 -7.89 -8.32 -1.68
CA SER A 24 -8.92 -8.71 -2.64
C SER A 24 -8.31 -8.95 -4.02
N ARG A 25 -9.17 -8.92 -5.05
CA ARG A 25 -8.76 -8.99 -6.44
C ARG A 25 -7.90 -7.77 -6.78
N LYS A 26 -6.88 -8.02 -7.59
CA LYS A 26 -5.97 -7.06 -8.17
C LYS A 26 -5.97 -7.27 -9.68
N ILE A 27 -5.73 -6.21 -10.43
CA ILE A 27 -5.53 -6.34 -11.87
C ILE A 27 -4.15 -6.93 -12.18
N VAL A 28 -4.01 -7.51 -13.37
CA VAL A 28 -2.70 -7.65 -14.00
C VAL A 28 -2.51 -6.39 -14.84
N GLY A 29 -1.55 -5.56 -14.42
CA GLY A 29 -1.25 -4.29 -15.07
C GLY A 29 0.02 -4.36 -15.90
N ARG A 30 0.23 -3.35 -16.75
CA ARG A 30 1.45 -3.22 -17.57
C ARG A 30 2.73 -3.26 -16.76
N HIS A 31 2.68 -2.78 -15.51
CA HIS A 31 3.72 -2.99 -14.51
C HIS A 31 3.13 -3.63 -13.26
N ASN A 32 3.59 -4.82 -12.89
CA ASN A 32 3.26 -5.41 -11.59
C ASN A 32 4.30 -4.94 -10.57
N LEU A 33 3.91 -4.01 -9.69
CA LEU A 33 4.82 -3.48 -8.69
C LEU A 33 5.31 -4.59 -7.75
N SER A 34 6.62 -4.70 -7.57
CA SER A 34 7.24 -5.74 -6.74
C SER A 34 7.54 -5.25 -5.32
N GLY A 35 7.70 -6.18 -4.40
CA GLY A 35 8.23 -5.89 -3.06
C GLY A 35 9.63 -5.27 -3.11
N ASP A 36 10.45 -5.66 -4.09
CA ASP A 36 11.79 -5.09 -4.28
C ASP A 36 11.72 -3.63 -4.71
N ASP A 37 10.77 -3.26 -5.56
CA ASP A 37 10.54 -1.85 -5.92
C ASP A 37 10.20 -1.01 -4.69
N VAL A 38 9.34 -1.54 -3.81
CA VAL A 38 8.95 -0.85 -2.57
C VAL A 38 10.13 -0.74 -1.60
N CYS A 39 10.87 -1.82 -1.39
CA CYS A 39 11.94 -1.91 -0.41
C CYS A 39 13.29 -1.31 -0.88
N ASN A 40 13.45 -1.03 -2.17
CA ASN A 40 14.69 -0.50 -2.75
C ASN A 40 14.50 0.85 -3.45
N GLN A 41 13.43 1.58 -3.13
CA GLN A 41 13.16 2.91 -3.68
C GLN A 41 13.07 2.90 -5.21
N GLY A 42 12.26 1.99 -5.76
CA GLY A 42 12.01 1.88 -7.19
C GLY A 42 11.74 3.24 -7.85
N ARG A 43 12.29 3.39 -9.05
CA ARG A 43 12.19 4.61 -9.87
C ARG A 43 11.66 4.23 -11.24
N PHE A 44 10.74 5.04 -11.76
CA PHE A 44 10.00 4.79 -12.97
C PHE A 44 9.87 6.09 -13.77
N GLU A 45 10.08 6.00 -15.08
CA GLU A 45 9.95 7.13 -15.99
C GLU A 45 8.49 7.60 -16.07
N ASP A 46 7.54 6.67 -15.95
CA ASP A 46 6.09 6.89 -15.99
C ASP A 46 5.48 7.08 -14.59
N ALA A 47 6.24 7.59 -13.62
CA ALA A 47 5.75 7.75 -12.25
C ALA A 47 4.60 8.76 -12.15
N VAL A 48 3.47 8.35 -11.58
CA VAL A 48 2.31 9.22 -11.28
C VAL A 48 2.30 9.76 -9.85
N GLY A 49 3.23 9.30 -9.02
CA GLY A 49 3.39 9.80 -7.66
C GLY A 49 4.42 9.01 -6.87
N ILE A 50 4.49 9.31 -5.57
CA ILE A 50 5.43 8.68 -4.64
C ILE A 50 4.69 8.22 -3.39
N PHE A 51 5.21 7.18 -2.75
CA PHE A 51 4.75 6.73 -1.45
C PHE A 51 5.95 6.34 -0.59
N PRO A 52 5.98 6.67 0.72
CA PRO A 52 7.05 6.25 1.59
C PRO A 52 7.17 4.72 1.63
N GLU A 53 8.36 4.23 2.00
CA GLU A 53 8.61 2.82 2.30
C GLU A 53 7.84 2.42 3.58
N PHE A 54 6.53 2.26 3.44
CA PHE A 54 5.63 1.86 4.51
C PHE A 54 4.95 0.54 4.12
N VAL A 55 5.40 -0.54 4.75
CA VAL A 55 4.85 -1.88 4.56
C VAL A 55 4.25 -2.34 5.87
N ASP A 56 2.94 -2.56 5.90
CA ASP A 56 2.24 -3.20 7.03
C ASP A 56 1.44 -4.36 6.46
N GLY A 57 1.88 -5.59 6.70
CA GLY A 57 1.13 -6.78 6.33
C GLY A 57 2.02 -7.99 6.13
N TYR A 58 1.40 -9.17 6.16
CA TYR A 58 2.07 -10.44 5.87
C TYR A 58 3.35 -10.68 6.67
N ASN A 59 3.32 -10.40 7.98
CA ASN A 59 4.46 -10.49 8.90
C ASN A 59 5.65 -9.59 8.55
N ILE A 60 5.43 -8.55 7.73
CA ILE A 60 6.40 -7.50 7.42
C ILE A 60 5.86 -6.19 8.00
N LEU A 61 6.71 -5.51 8.79
CA LEU A 61 6.45 -4.17 9.29
C LEU A 61 7.68 -3.29 9.01
N ILE A 62 7.53 -2.35 8.08
CA ILE A 62 8.51 -1.30 7.82
C ILE A 62 7.81 0.02 8.09
N LEU A 63 8.28 0.76 9.10
CA LEU A 63 7.76 2.08 9.43
C LEU A 63 8.50 3.15 8.62
N PRO A 64 7.80 4.18 8.12
CA PRO A 64 8.38 5.21 7.26
C PRO A 64 9.18 6.25 8.04
N THR A 65 10.20 5.83 8.78
CA THR A 65 11.02 6.70 9.65
C THR A 65 12.33 7.14 9.01
N THR A 66 12.66 6.64 7.82
CA THR A 66 13.96 6.83 7.15
C THR A 66 13.92 7.88 6.03
N GLY A 67 12.73 8.41 5.69
CA GLY A 67 12.54 9.30 4.53
C GLY A 67 12.60 8.58 3.18
N ARG A 68 12.81 7.26 3.15
CA ARG A 68 12.82 6.47 1.92
C ARG A 68 11.43 6.39 1.30
N PHE A 69 11.38 6.44 -0.02
CA PHE A 69 10.14 6.35 -0.80
C PHE A 69 10.38 5.64 -2.12
N PHE A 70 9.32 5.06 -2.67
CA PHE A 70 9.30 4.50 -4.02
C PHE A 70 8.34 5.31 -4.90
N GLN A 71 8.57 5.27 -6.21
CA GLN A 71 7.66 5.84 -7.20
C GLN A 71 6.56 4.85 -7.54
N ILE A 72 5.37 5.37 -7.84
CA ILE A 72 4.23 4.58 -8.31
C ILE A 72 4.17 4.70 -9.84
N PRO A 73 4.47 3.64 -10.61
CA PRO A 73 4.43 3.70 -12.07
C PRO A 73 2.99 3.74 -12.59
N TYR A 74 2.73 4.53 -13.63
CA TYR A 74 1.44 4.54 -14.33
C TYR A 74 1.04 3.13 -14.78
N GLY A 75 2.00 2.32 -15.22
CA GLY A 75 1.75 0.92 -15.62
C GLY A 75 1.04 0.06 -14.57
N CYS A 76 1.12 0.38 -13.26
CA CYS A 76 0.45 -0.42 -12.23
C CYS A 76 -1.06 -0.15 -12.11
N ILE A 77 -1.55 0.94 -12.71
CA ILE A 77 -2.99 1.27 -12.74
C ILE A 77 -3.63 0.96 -14.11
N VAL A 78 -2.85 0.55 -15.11
CA VAL A 78 -3.32 0.27 -16.48
C VAL A 78 -3.44 -1.25 -16.69
N PRO A 79 -4.66 -1.80 -16.89
CA PRO A 79 -4.85 -3.21 -17.21
C PRO A 79 -4.22 -3.61 -18.56
N GLU A 80 -3.72 -4.84 -18.68
CA GLU A 80 -3.10 -5.32 -19.92
C GLU A 80 -4.10 -5.60 -21.06
N LYS A 81 -5.34 -5.99 -20.74
CA LYS A 81 -6.29 -6.59 -21.69
C LYS A 81 -7.53 -5.73 -21.98
N VAL A 82 -7.63 -4.56 -21.37
CA VAL A 82 -8.80 -3.69 -21.48
C VAL A 82 -8.33 -2.28 -21.76
N ASP A 83 -8.75 -1.74 -22.89
CA ASP A 83 -8.46 -0.37 -23.28
C ASP A 83 -9.42 0.62 -22.61
N ASN A 84 -8.98 1.88 -22.48
CA ASN A 84 -9.77 2.99 -21.92
C ASN A 84 -10.32 2.74 -20.50
N LEU A 85 -9.57 1.96 -19.69
CA LEU A 85 -9.88 1.68 -18.29
C LEU A 85 -8.63 1.88 -17.44
N LEU A 86 -8.78 2.59 -16.33
CA LEU A 86 -7.77 2.68 -15.27
C LEU A 86 -8.35 2.12 -13.97
N VAL A 87 -7.51 1.43 -13.19
CA VAL A 87 -7.89 0.87 -11.89
C VAL A 87 -6.96 1.42 -10.83
N ALA A 88 -7.53 2.20 -9.91
CA ALA A 88 -6.82 2.83 -8.81
C ALA A 88 -7.18 2.20 -7.46
N GLY A 89 -6.44 2.59 -6.42
CA GLY A 89 -6.68 2.17 -5.05
C GLY A 89 -6.10 0.78 -4.75
N ARG A 90 -6.79 0.03 -3.90
CA ARG A 90 -6.31 -1.27 -3.40
C ARG A 90 -6.25 -2.38 -4.47
N ALA A 91 -6.82 -2.15 -5.65
CA ALA A 91 -6.91 -3.14 -6.73
C ALA A 91 -5.81 -3.01 -7.79
N VAL A 92 -4.85 -2.11 -7.60
CA VAL A 92 -3.71 -1.92 -8.51
C VAL A 92 -2.85 -3.18 -8.65
N ALA A 93 -2.08 -3.23 -9.74
CA ALA A 93 -1.21 -4.33 -10.07
C ALA A 93 0.01 -4.40 -9.14
N GLY A 94 0.26 -5.58 -8.57
CA GLY A 94 1.41 -5.80 -7.70
C GLY A 94 1.41 -7.14 -6.99
N ASP A 95 2.58 -7.49 -6.45
CA ASP A 95 2.76 -8.70 -5.65
C ASP A 95 2.24 -8.56 -4.21
N ARG A 96 2.45 -9.61 -3.41
CA ARG A 96 2.00 -9.67 -2.02
C ARG A 96 2.64 -8.58 -1.14
N VAL A 97 3.92 -8.28 -1.34
CA VAL A 97 4.66 -7.33 -0.50
C VAL A 97 4.32 -5.91 -0.90
N SER A 98 4.30 -5.59 -2.20
CA SER A 98 3.93 -4.27 -2.68
C SER A 98 2.48 -3.92 -2.34
N HIS A 99 1.56 -4.91 -2.37
CA HIS A 99 0.18 -4.74 -1.92
C HIS A 99 0.08 -4.26 -0.46
N ALA A 100 0.97 -4.73 0.42
CA ALA A 100 0.98 -4.29 1.82
C ALA A 100 1.31 -2.80 1.99
N ALA A 101 2.00 -2.19 1.01
CA ALA A 101 2.18 -0.74 0.92
C ALA A 101 1.01 -0.07 0.18
N MET A 102 0.67 -0.56 -1.01
CA MET A 102 -0.27 0.11 -1.93
C MET A 102 -1.72 0.12 -1.44
N ARG A 103 -2.11 -0.81 -0.57
CA ARG A 103 -3.45 -0.81 0.04
C ARG A 103 -3.65 0.25 1.12
N ASN A 104 -2.62 0.99 1.49
CA ASN A 104 -2.74 2.10 2.43
C ASN A 104 -3.61 3.19 1.80
N MET A 105 -4.48 3.82 2.59
CA MET A 105 -5.39 4.87 2.12
C MET A 105 -4.64 5.97 1.38
N MET A 106 -3.47 6.37 1.88
CA MET A 106 -2.67 7.42 1.25
C MET A 106 -2.07 6.97 -0.10
N ALA A 107 -1.60 5.73 -0.21
CA ALA A 107 -1.15 5.18 -1.49
C ALA A 107 -2.31 5.06 -2.50
N CYS A 108 -3.49 4.67 -2.01
CA CYS A 108 -4.71 4.64 -2.81
C CYS A 108 -5.06 6.03 -3.35
N THR A 109 -4.96 7.08 -2.53
CA THR A 109 -5.19 8.47 -2.96
C THR A 109 -4.21 8.88 -4.06
N VAL A 110 -2.94 8.51 -3.97
CA VAL A 110 -1.95 8.82 -5.01
C VAL A 110 -2.34 8.17 -6.34
N THR A 111 -2.64 6.87 -6.33
CA THR A 111 -3.09 6.17 -7.55
C THR A 111 -4.40 6.73 -8.09
N GLY A 112 -5.30 7.19 -7.22
CA GLY A 112 -6.58 7.78 -7.61
C GLY A 112 -6.43 9.17 -8.24
N GLN A 113 -5.42 9.94 -7.86
CA GLN A 113 -5.10 11.24 -8.46
C GLN A 113 -4.35 11.08 -9.79
N GLY A 114 -3.57 10.01 -9.94
CA GLY A 114 -2.83 9.70 -11.17
C GLY A 114 -3.67 9.05 -12.26
N ALA A 115 -4.92 8.67 -11.96
CA ALA A 115 -5.89 8.09 -12.89
C ALA A 115 -6.84 9.16 -13.43
#